data_AF-A0AB32WGU5-F1
#
_entry.id   AF-A0AB32WGU5-F1
#
_cell.length_a   1.000
_cell.length_b   1.000
_cell.length_c   1.000
_cell.angle_alpha   90.00
_cell.angle_beta   90.00
_cell.angle_gamma   90.00
#
_symmetry.space_group_name_H-M   'P 1'
#
loop_
_entity.id
_entity.type
_entity.pdbx_description
1 polymer ?
#
loop_
_entity_poly.entity_id
_entity_poly.type
_entity_poly.pdbx_seq_one_letter_code
_entity_poly.pdbx_strand_id
1 'polypeptide(L)'
;MDAQINNFAKTRQDIISRIGAAAARKLLRQALYIIVKGANVVFDKAASSSHDDDSIYFDDMISKFRSQLTSLYNLDAREIAVTNSRPVGCTPNQRDRFSTDDCVVARVNQLSKLYNTRLKNLLTTLTTSLAGSTFVYQDTYAALEDILQNYKSYGFENADSACCRVLGKHGG
;
A
#
# COMPACT_ATOMS: atom_id res chain seq x y z
N MET A 1 6.94 -3.42 -7.82
CA MET A 1 5.85 -3.15 -8.78
C MET A 1 6.35 -3.08 -10.23
N ASP A 2 7.66 -2.91 -10.49
CA ASP A 2 8.20 -2.78 -11.86
C ASP A 2 7.78 -3.95 -12.78
N ALA A 3 7.87 -5.19 -12.29
CA ALA A 3 7.39 -6.36 -13.03
C ALA A 3 5.86 -6.33 -13.31
N GLN A 4 5.05 -5.86 -12.37
CA GLN A 4 3.60 -5.72 -12.54
C GLN A 4 3.27 -4.65 -13.60
N ILE A 5 3.99 -3.53 -13.60
CA ILE A 5 3.85 -2.48 -14.64
C ILE A 5 4.25 -3.04 -16.01
N ASN A 6 5.35 -3.78 -16.10
CA ASN A 6 5.80 -4.39 -17.36
C ASN A 6 4.78 -5.40 -17.89
N ASN A 7 4.17 -6.21 -17.02
CA ASN A 7 3.10 -7.13 -17.39
C ASN A 7 1.83 -6.38 -17.83
N PHE A 8 1.49 -5.28 -17.16
CA PHE A 8 0.40 -4.42 -17.59
C PHE A 8 0.68 -3.77 -18.95
N ALA A 9 1.91 -3.34 -19.23
CA ALA A 9 2.29 -2.79 -20.53
C ALA A 9 2.08 -3.81 -21.66
N LYS A 10 2.39 -5.09 -21.44
CA LYS A 10 2.08 -6.19 -22.38
C LYS A 10 0.57 -6.35 -22.56
N THR A 11 -0.17 -6.40 -21.46
CA THR A 11 -1.64 -6.50 -21.48
C THR A 11 -2.26 -5.34 -22.25
N ARG A 12 -1.73 -4.12 -22.10
CA ARG A 12 -2.15 -2.95 -22.88
C ARG A 12 -1.93 -3.16 -24.38
N GLN A 13 -0.81 -3.74 -24.80
CA GLN A 13 -0.57 -4.06 -26.22
C GLN A 13 -1.56 -5.11 -26.73
N ASP A 14 -1.87 -6.12 -25.93
CA ASP A 14 -2.86 -7.14 -26.29
C ASP A 14 -4.27 -6.55 -26.41
N ILE A 15 -4.63 -5.56 -25.58
CA ILE A 15 -5.89 -4.84 -25.72
C ILE A 15 -5.88 -4.02 -27.02
N ILE A 16 -4.78 -3.30 -27.29
CA ILE A 16 -4.63 -2.49 -28.53
C ILE A 16 -4.77 -3.37 -29.78
N SER A 17 -4.16 -4.56 -29.81
CA SER A 17 -4.23 -5.45 -30.96
C SER A 17 -5.65 -5.99 -31.23
N ARG A 18 -6.49 -6.07 -30.19
CA ARG A 18 -7.88 -6.57 -30.29
C ARG A 18 -8.90 -5.51 -30.67
N ILE A 19 -8.79 -4.30 -30.13
CA ILE A 19 -9.83 -3.26 -30.27
C ILE A 19 -9.33 -1.96 -30.92
N GLY A 20 -8.06 -1.91 -31.32
CA GLY A 20 -7.41 -0.73 -31.89
C GLY A 20 -7.00 0.30 -30.82
N ALA A 21 -6.01 1.13 -31.17
CA ALA A 21 -5.37 2.04 -30.22
C ALA A 21 -6.32 3.07 -29.60
N ALA A 22 -7.23 3.65 -30.39
CA ALA A 22 -8.15 4.67 -29.91
C ALA A 22 -9.16 4.12 -28.88
N ALA A 23 -9.77 2.96 -29.18
CA ALA A 23 -10.72 2.33 -28.27
C ALA A 23 -10.03 1.80 -27.01
N ALA A 24 -8.84 1.19 -27.15
CA ALA A 24 -8.03 0.76 -26.02
C ALA A 24 -7.67 1.91 -25.09
N ARG A 25 -7.23 3.05 -25.65
CA ARG A 25 -6.92 4.24 -24.86
C ARG A 25 -8.13 4.76 -24.09
N LYS A 26 -9.31 4.79 -24.71
CA LYS A 26 -10.56 5.17 -24.04
C LYS A 26 -10.88 4.23 -22.88
N LEU A 27 -10.84 2.92 -23.12
CA LEU A 27 -11.09 1.88 -22.10
C LEU A 27 -10.14 2.05 -20.90
N LEU A 28 -8.83 2.13 -21.16
CA LEU A 28 -7.81 2.18 -20.12
C LEU A 28 -7.88 3.46 -19.28
N ARG A 29 -8.27 4.59 -19.88
CA ARG A 29 -8.45 5.86 -19.16
C ARG A 29 -9.70 5.88 -18.28
N GLN A 30 -10.70 5.08 -18.59
CA GLN A 30 -11.94 4.98 -17.81
C GLN A 30 -11.88 3.88 -16.73
N ALA A 31 -10.85 3.04 -16.74
CA ALA A 31 -10.66 2.01 -15.74
C ALA A 31 -10.16 2.57 -14.41
N LEU A 32 -10.60 1.95 -13.30
CA LEU A 32 -10.07 2.20 -11.97
C LEU A 32 -8.89 1.25 -11.70
N TYR A 33 -7.75 1.81 -11.30
CA TYR A 33 -6.56 1.06 -10.93
C TYR A 33 -6.40 1.10 -9.41
N ILE A 34 -6.47 -0.06 -8.76
CA ILE A 34 -6.28 -0.18 -7.32
C ILE A 34 -4.89 -0.73 -7.05
N ILE A 35 -4.07 0.04 -6.35
CA ILE A 35 -2.70 -0.30 -6.00
C ILE A 35 -2.61 -0.52 -4.49
N VAL A 36 -2.25 -1.74 -4.11
CA VAL A 36 -2.05 -2.12 -2.72
C VAL A 36 -0.56 -2.33 -2.46
N LYS A 37 0.08 -1.33 -1.86
CA LYS A 37 1.52 -1.32 -1.55
C LYS A 37 1.76 -0.48 -0.30
N GLY A 38 2.45 -1.04 0.69
CA GLY A 38 2.83 -0.28 1.89
C GLY A 38 3.33 -1.19 3.00
N ALA A 39 2.57 -2.23 3.31
CA ALA A 39 2.90 -3.18 4.39
C ALA A 39 4.32 -3.76 4.25
N ASN A 40 4.68 -4.29 3.08
CA ASN A 40 6.00 -4.87 2.86
C ASN A 40 7.13 -3.85 3.00
N VAL A 41 6.92 -2.60 2.55
CA VAL A 41 7.93 -1.53 2.69
C VAL A 41 8.22 -1.25 4.17
N VAL A 42 7.18 -1.28 5.00
CA VAL A 42 7.33 -1.09 6.45
C VAL A 42 7.95 -2.32 7.11
N PHE A 43 7.55 -3.54 6.72
CA PHE A 43 8.13 -4.76 7.25
C PHE A 43 9.62 -4.89 6.91
N ASP A 44 10.00 -4.60 5.67
CA ASP A 44 11.40 -4.62 5.22
C ASP A 44 12.24 -3.66 6.05
N LYS A 45 11.75 -2.43 6.29
CA LYS A 45 12.45 -1.48 7.17
C LYS A 45 12.50 -1.95 8.63
N ALA A 46 11.40 -2.48 9.15
CA ALA A 46 11.34 -2.98 10.53
C ALA A 46 12.23 -4.21 10.77
N ALA A 47 12.48 -5.02 9.74
CA ALA A 47 13.37 -6.17 9.78
C ALA A 47 14.84 -5.82 9.52
N SER A 48 15.12 -4.66 8.91
CA SER A 48 16.48 -4.21 8.64
C SER A 48 17.25 -3.94 9.93
N SER A 49 18.47 -4.47 10.03
CA SER A 49 19.46 -4.10 11.04
C SER A 49 20.29 -2.87 10.65
N SER A 50 19.99 -2.25 9.49
CA SER A 50 20.71 -1.06 9.05
C SER A 50 20.36 0.14 9.94
N HIS A 51 21.40 0.89 10.32
CA HIS A 51 21.26 2.15 11.06
C HIS A 51 20.89 3.32 10.13
N ASP A 52 20.49 3.03 8.89
CA ASP A 52 20.08 4.06 7.95
C ASP A 52 18.89 4.82 8.54
N ASP A 53 18.93 6.13 8.42
CA ASP A 53 17.84 6.99 8.84
C ASP A 53 16.53 6.55 8.16
N ASP A 54 15.47 6.34 8.93
CA ASP A 54 14.17 5.94 8.38
C ASP A 54 13.67 6.92 7.33
N SER A 55 13.99 8.20 7.51
CA SER A 55 13.67 9.25 6.57
C SER A 55 14.33 8.97 5.23
N ILE A 56 15.64 8.71 5.19
CA ILE A 56 16.32 8.47 3.92
C ILE A 56 15.72 7.25 3.22
N TYR A 57 15.50 6.15 3.97
CA TYR A 57 14.90 4.94 3.42
C TYR A 57 13.52 5.20 2.80
N PHE A 58 12.62 5.88 3.51
CA PHE A 58 11.27 6.12 2.98
C PHE A 58 11.24 7.16 1.86
N ASP A 59 12.20 8.10 1.81
CA ASP A 59 12.32 9.04 0.70
C ASP A 59 12.70 8.30 -0.58
N ASP A 60 13.65 7.37 -0.51
CA ASP A 60 14.02 6.50 -1.63
C ASP A 60 12.84 5.63 -2.09
N MET A 61 12.10 5.05 -1.14
CA MET A 61 10.93 4.22 -1.47
C MET A 61 9.80 5.02 -2.11
N ILE A 62 9.56 6.24 -1.65
CA ILE A 62 8.56 7.17 -2.21
C ILE A 62 9.00 7.70 -3.57
N SER A 63 10.30 8.00 -3.75
CA SER A 63 10.88 8.39 -5.03
C SER A 63 10.72 7.29 -6.07
N LYS A 64 11.07 6.04 -5.71
CA LYS A 64 10.83 4.88 -6.58
C LYS A 64 9.35 4.70 -6.90
N PHE A 65 8.47 4.91 -5.91
CA PHE A 65 7.04 4.76 -6.13
C PHE A 65 6.45 5.87 -7.02
N ARG A 66 6.97 7.10 -6.93
CA ARG A 66 6.64 8.18 -7.86
C ARG A 66 6.91 7.75 -9.30
N SER A 67 8.12 7.28 -9.59
CA SER A 67 8.48 6.83 -10.95
C SER A 67 7.55 5.73 -11.44
N GLN A 68 7.22 4.77 -10.57
CA GLN A 68 6.29 3.68 -10.85
C GLN A 68 4.86 4.16 -11.18
N LEU A 69 4.32 5.11 -10.42
CA LEU A 69 2.99 5.69 -10.68
C LEU A 69 2.98 6.53 -11.95
N THR A 70 4.04 7.29 -12.21
CA THR A 70 4.21 8.03 -13.47
C THR A 70 4.27 7.09 -14.67
N SER A 71 4.95 5.93 -14.56
CA SER A 71 4.94 4.90 -15.61
C SER A 71 3.54 4.36 -15.89
N LEU A 72 2.72 4.10 -14.86
CA LEU A 72 1.32 3.69 -15.06
C LEU A 72 0.49 4.78 -15.75
N TYR A 73 0.66 6.03 -15.35
CA TYR A 73 0.04 7.17 -16.02
C TYR A 73 0.43 7.25 -17.50
N ASN A 74 1.70 6.99 -17.83
CA ASN A 74 2.18 6.94 -19.21
C ASN A 74 1.60 5.76 -20.01
N LEU A 75 1.06 4.74 -19.33
CA LEU A 75 0.33 3.61 -19.91
C LEU A 75 -1.20 3.83 -19.93
N ASP A 76 -1.65 5.09 -19.94
CA ASP A 76 -3.05 5.53 -20.01
C ASP A 76 -3.89 5.37 -18.74
N ALA A 77 -3.32 4.95 -17.60
CA ALA A 77 -4.04 4.97 -16.33
C ALA A 77 -4.35 6.41 -15.90
N ARG A 78 -5.58 6.68 -15.45
CA ARG A 78 -6.02 8.02 -15.02
C ARG A 78 -6.68 8.02 -13.65
N GLU A 79 -7.52 7.05 -13.34
CA GLU A 79 -8.16 6.91 -12.03
C GLU A 79 -7.40 5.87 -11.19
N ILE A 80 -6.56 6.33 -10.25
CA ILE A 80 -5.65 5.46 -9.50
C ILE A 80 -5.89 5.60 -8.00
N ALA A 81 -6.42 4.55 -7.37
CA ALA A 81 -6.57 4.46 -5.93
C ALA A 81 -5.39 3.71 -5.32
N VAL A 82 -4.76 4.28 -4.29
CA VAL A 82 -3.60 3.68 -3.63
C VAL A 82 -3.87 3.56 -2.14
N THR A 83 -3.78 2.34 -1.62
CA THR A 83 -3.89 2.10 -0.17
C THR A 83 -2.61 2.47 0.54
N ASN A 84 -2.72 3.11 1.70
CA ASN A 84 -1.59 3.31 2.58
C ASN A 84 -1.14 2.00 3.29
N SER A 85 -0.08 2.09 4.09
CA SER A 85 0.29 0.98 4.98
C SER A 85 -0.69 0.91 6.15
N ARG A 86 -1.16 -0.29 6.47
CA ARG A 86 -2.00 -0.59 7.63
C ARG A 86 -1.20 -0.50 8.94
N PRO A 87 -1.82 -0.56 10.13
CA PRO A 87 -1.11 -0.71 11.41
C PRO A 87 -0.47 -2.11 11.51
N VAL A 88 0.60 -2.34 10.75
CA VAL A 88 1.22 -3.66 10.60
C VAL A 88 1.90 -4.16 11.87
N GLY A 89 2.21 -3.28 12.82
CA GLY A 89 2.65 -3.66 14.17
C GLY A 89 1.58 -4.42 14.97
N CYS A 90 0.31 -4.34 14.56
CA CYS A 90 -0.80 -5.04 15.21
C CYS A 90 -1.03 -6.47 14.70
N THR A 91 -0.26 -6.93 13.71
CA THR A 91 -0.42 -8.28 13.17
C THR A 91 -0.04 -9.33 14.21
N PRO A 92 -0.70 -10.52 14.22
CA PRO A 92 -0.37 -11.61 15.14
C PRO A 92 1.13 -11.95 15.16
N ASN A 93 1.76 -12.00 13.97
CA ASN A 93 3.19 -12.26 13.84
C ASN A 93 4.07 -11.23 14.57
N GLN A 94 3.73 -9.94 14.50
CA GLN A 94 4.49 -8.90 15.22
C GLN A 94 4.27 -9.00 16.73
N ARG A 95 3.03 -9.28 17.17
CA ARG A 95 2.72 -9.51 18.59
C ARG A 95 3.53 -10.66 19.17
N ASP A 96 3.56 -11.79 18.47
CA ASP A 96 4.35 -12.96 18.86
C ASP A 96 5.86 -12.67 18.83
N ARG A 97 6.37 -12.02 17.78
CA ARG A 97 7.79 -11.66 17.66
C ARG A 97 8.29 -10.77 18.79
N PHE A 98 7.48 -9.81 19.23
CA PHE A 98 7.83 -8.88 20.31
C PHE A 98 7.30 -9.32 21.68
N SER A 99 6.67 -10.50 21.76
CA SER A 99 6.07 -11.05 22.99
C SER A 99 5.15 -10.03 23.69
N THR A 100 4.31 -9.34 22.92
CA THR A 100 3.40 -8.30 23.41
C THR A 100 1.95 -8.55 22.98
N ASP A 101 1.01 -8.24 23.86
CA ASP A 101 -0.43 -8.22 23.56
C ASP A 101 -0.90 -6.84 23.08
N ASP A 102 0.01 -5.87 22.95
CA ASP A 102 -0.31 -4.54 22.46
C ASP A 102 -0.23 -4.46 20.93
N CYS A 103 -1.26 -3.85 20.33
CA CYS A 103 -1.28 -3.46 18.92
C CYS A 103 -0.14 -2.47 18.61
N VAL A 104 0.35 -1.79 19.64
CA VAL A 104 1.35 -0.72 19.56
C VAL A 104 2.73 -1.32 19.76
N VAL A 105 3.21 -2.09 18.78
CA VAL A 105 4.66 -2.18 18.58
C VAL A 105 5.10 -0.81 18.09
N ALA A 106 5.36 0.10 19.05
CA ALA A 106 5.40 1.55 18.84
C ALA A 106 6.26 1.95 17.63
N ARG A 107 7.41 1.29 17.49
CA ARG A 107 8.33 1.50 16.39
C ARG A 107 7.73 1.16 15.01
N VAL A 108 7.10 0.00 14.87
CA VAL A 108 6.61 -0.49 13.57
C VAL A 108 5.41 0.35 13.09
N ASN A 109 4.49 0.70 13.99
CA ASN A 109 3.36 1.56 13.64
C ASN A 109 3.79 3.02 13.38
N GLN A 110 4.86 3.51 14.03
CA GLN A 110 5.47 4.80 13.67
C GLN A 110 6.04 4.78 12.25
N LEU A 111 6.72 3.71 11.85
CA LEU A 111 7.22 3.54 10.47
C LEU A 111 6.06 3.55 9.45
N SER A 112 4.94 2.88 9.75
CA SER A 112 3.72 2.98 8.93
C SER A 112 3.22 4.42 8.80
N LYS A 113 3.11 5.16 9.92
CA LYS A 113 2.63 6.56 9.89
C LYS A 113 3.57 7.48 9.10
N LEU A 114 4.88 7.27 9.19
CA LEU A 114 5.89 8.02 8.44
C LEU A 114 5.75 7.78 6.93
N TYR A 115 5.66 6.51 6.50
CA TYR A 115 5.42 6.15 5.11
C TYR A 115 4.09 6.74 4.59
N ASN A 116 3.01 6.62 5.37
CA ASN A 116 1.67 7.07 5.00
C ASN A 116 1.61 8.59 4.76
N THR A 117 2.27 9.38 5.61
CA THR A 117 2.36 10.84 5.44
C THR A 117 3.01 11.20 4.10
N ARG A 118 4.12 10.54 3.74
CA ARG A 118 4.83 10.81 2.49
C ARG A 118 4.06 10.34 1.26
N LEU A 119 3.40 9.19 1.38
CA LEU A 119 2.53 8.68 0.34
C LEU A 119 1.39 9.67 0.05
N LYS A 120 0.71 10.15 1.09
CA LYS A 120 -0.37 11.14 0.93
C LYS A 120 0.11 12.37 0.18
N ASN A 121 1.27 12.92 0.57
CA ASN A 121 1.87 14.07 -0.12
C ASN A 121 2.22 13.75 -1.58
N LEU A 122 2.80 12.57 -1.86
CA LEU A 122 3.10 12.13 -3.22
C LEU A 122 1.85 12.09 -4.11
N LEU A 123 0.76 11.48 -3.64
CA LEU A 123 -0.46 11.34 -4.43
C LEU A 123 -1.15 12.68 -4.68
N THR A 124 -1.13 13.59 -3.70
CA THR A 124 -1.58 14.98 -3.90
C THR A 124 -0.76 15.66 -4.99
N THR A 125 0.56 15.57 -4.94
CA THR A 125 1.45 16.15 -5.96
C THR A 125 1.24 15.52 -7.34
N LEU A 126 1.03 14.22 -7.43
CA LEU A 126 0.79 13.55 -8.72
C LEU A 126 -0.55 13.97 -9.32
N THR A 127 -1.61 14.10 -8.50
CA THR A 127 -2.92 14.58 -8.95
C THR A 127 -2.84 15.99 -9.54
N THR A 128 -2.03 16.87 -8.95
CA THR A 128 -1.89 18.25 -9.46
C THR A 128 -0.94 18.37 -10.65
N SER A 129 0.08 17.50 -10.75
CA SER A 129 1.11 17.58 -11.80
C SER A 129 0.80 16.76 -13.05
N LEU A 130 -0.01 15.71 -12.95
CA LEU A 130 -0.33 14.81 -14.07
C LEU A 130 -1.74 15.09 -14.60
N ALA A 131 -1.80 15.85 -15.69
CA ALA A 131 -3.05 16.34 -16.26
C ALA A 131 -4.08 15.23 -16.57
N GLY A 132 -5.31 15.46 -16.11
CA GLY A 132 -6.45 14.57 -16.34
C GLY A 132 -6.36 13.25 -15.58
N SER A 133 -5.52 13.15 -14.55
CA SER A 133 -5.46 12.00 -13.65
C SER A 133 -5.90 12.35 -12.23
N THR A 134 -6.43 11.37 -11.53
CA THR A 134 -6.85 11.44 -10.13
C THR A 134 -6.12 10.35 -9.36
N PHE A 135 -5.36 10.73 -8.34
CA PHE A 135 -4.77 9.79 -7.41
C PHE A 135 -5.51 9.85 -6.07
N VAL A 136 -6.22 8.78 -5.72
CA VAL A 136 -6.98 8.68 -4.48
C VAL A 136 -6.13 8.01 -3.40
N TYR A 137 -5.91 8.71 -2.29
CA TYR A 137 -5.32 8.13 -1.09
C TYR A 137 -6.40 7.36 -0.31
N GLN A 138 -6.24 6.04 -0.18
CA GLN A 138 -7.11 5.20 0.62
C GLN A 138 -6.50 4.96 2.00
N ASP A 139 -7.11 5.54 3.03
CA ASP A 139 -6.64 5.44 4.41
C ASP A 139 -7.06 4.12 5.08
N THR A 140 -6.42 3.04 4.65
CA THR A 140 -6.63 1.71 5.24
C THR A 140 -6.04 1.57 6.64
N TYR A 141 -5.13 2.47 7.03
CA TYR A 141 -4.63 2.53 8.40
C TYR A 141 -5.76 2.90 9.36
N ALA A 142 -6.41 4.05 9.13
CA ALA A 142 -7.49 4.52 9.98
C ALA A 142 -8.67 3.54 9.98
N ALA A 143 -9.04 3.02 8.81
CA ALA A 143 -10.12 2.04 8.70
C ALA A 143 -9.85 0.76 9.51
N LEU A 144 -8.63 0.22 9.44
CA LEU A 144 -8.29 -0.98 10.21
C LEU A 144 -8.10 -0.68 11.70
N GLU A 145 -7.57 0.49 12.06
CA GLU A 145 -7.46 0.92 13.46
C GLU A 145 -8.84 0.99 14.13
N ASP A 146 -9.83 1.57 13.45
CA ASP A 146 -11.21 1.61 13.94
C ASP A 146 -11.81 0.21 14.11
N ILE A 147 -11.62 -0.67 13.12
CA ILE A 147 -12.07 -2.08 13.23
C ILE A 147 -11.40 -2.78 14.41
N LEU A 148 -10.08 -2.60 14.61
CA LEU A 148 -9.36 -3.24 15.71
C LEU A 148 -9.82 -2.73 17.08
N GLN A 149 -10.16 -1.45 17.20
CA GLN A 149 -10.66 -0.85 18.44
C GLN A 149 -12.11 -1.23 18.73
N ASN A 150 -12.93 -1.37 17.68
CA ASN A 150 -14.37 -1.56 17.76
C ASN A 150 -14.82 -2.94 17.24
N TYR A 151 -13.93 -3.93 17.21
CA TYR A 151 -14.13 -5.21 16.49
C TYR A 151 -15.46 -5.92 16.85
N LYS A 152 -15.90 -5.84 18.12
CA LYS A 152 -17.18 -6.39 18.57
C LYS A 152 -18.39 -5.73 17.90
N SER A 153 -18.39 -4.41 17.69
CA SER A 153 -19.50 -3.73 17.00
C SER A 153 -19.55 -4.07 15.51
N TYR A 154 -18.41 -4.46 14.94
CA TYR A 154 -18.30 -4.99 13.59
C TYR A 154 -18.62 -6.50 13.50
N GLY A 155 -18.97 -7.15 14.62
CA GLY A 155 -19.34 -8.58 14.67
C GLY A 155 -18.17 -9.55 14.78
N PHE A 156 -16.96 -9.08 15.05
CA PHE A 156 -15.79 -9.93 15.31
C PHE A 156 -15.71 -10.34 16.78
N GLU A 157 -15.23 -11.56 17.03
CA GLU A 157 -14.99 -12.09 18.39
C GLU A 157 -13.54 -11.89 18.84
N ASN A 158 -12.61 -11.80 17.90
CA ASN A 158 -11.17 -11.70 18.14
C ASN A 158 -10.55 -10.65 17.20
N ALA A 159 -9.61 -9.85 17.72
CA ALA A 159 -8.92 -8.80 16.97
C ALA A 159 -7.38 -8.91 17.01
N ASP A 160 -6.82 -9.93 17.67
CA ASP A 160 -5.39 -10.02 17.96
C ASP A 160 -4.74 -11.33 17.52
N SER A 161 -5.54 -12.37 17.24
CA SER A 161 -5.09 -13.72 16.95
C SER A 161 -5.42 -14.12 15.51
N ALA A 162 -4.55 -14.90 14.90
CA ALA A 162 -4.76 -15.47 13.58
C ALA A 162 -5.82 -16.58 13.64
N CYS A 163 -6.73 -16.58 12.66
CA CYS A 163 -7.68 -17.70 12.48
C CYS A 163 -6.95 -18.99 12.10
N CYS A 164 -5.93 -18.89 11.22
CA CYS A 164 -5.08 -20.01 10.83
C CYS A 164 -3.81 -19.99 11.68
N ARG A 165 -3.84 -20.73 12.78
CA ARG A 165 -2.74 -20.74 13.77
C ARG A 165 -1.52 -21.46 13.20
N VAL A 166 -0.38 -20.75 13.13
CA VAL A 166 0.91 -21.34 12.72
C VAL A 166 1.78 -21.58 13.96
N LEU A 167 2.30 -20.52 14.59
CA LEU A 167 3.12 -20.59 15.80
C LEU A 167 2.75 -19.44 16.77
N GLY A 168 3.33 -19.44 17.98
CA GLY A 168 3.15 -18.35 18.93
C GLY A 168 1.81 -18.35 19.69
N LYS A 169 1.60 -17.34 20.53
CA LYS A 169 0.38 -17.15 21.33
C LYS A 169 -0.76 -16.66 20.43
N HIS A 170 -0.46 -15.67 19.59
CA HIS A 170 -1.39 -15.03 18.67
C HIS A 170 -1.53 -15.80 17.35
N GLY A 171 -0.71 -16.82 17.10
CA GLY A 171 -0.89 -17.73 15.96
C GLY A 171 -0.22 -17.25 14.67
N GLY A 172 0.66 -16.24 14.76
CA GLY A 172 1.37 -15.65 13.61
C GLY A 172 2.63 -16.37 13.18
#